data_AF-A0A177WNT5-F1
#
_entry.id   AF-A0A177WNT5-F1
#
_cell.length_a   1.000
_cell.length_b   1.000
_cell.length_c   1.000
_cell.angle_alpha   90.00
_cell.angle_beta   90.00
_cell.angle_gamma   90.00
#
_symmetry.space_group_name_H-M   'P 1'
#
loop_
_entity.id
_entity.type
_entity.pdbx_description
1 polymer ?
#
loop_
_entity_poly.entity_id
_entity_poly.type
_entity_poly.pdbx_seq_one_letter_code
_entity_poly.pdbx_strand_id
1 'polypeptide(L)'
;MATASSFQRQTGYGANAPQPPVVDIGWEPSKNGSVPEHAVLGGQEKDGRKLFISRVFYNGGEHPGKMGQHLGGCSIGYAGKEVTLSNCEVLVADDQHLEWVAVRNANTQFSDAYAPIIGGREPDGKELYIGRFRRDGLWVPGKVGDHLGGISYSFGGSEYHAKDFEILCYHQW
;
A
#
# COMPACT_ATOMS: atom_id res chain seq x y z
N MET A 1 -1.11 -11.43 -35.88
CA MET A 1 -2.32 -10.88 -35.23
C MET A 1 -2.03 -10.71 -33.76
N ALA A 2 -2.29 -9.52 -33.20
CA ALA A 2 -2.31 -9.26 -31.76
C ALA A 2 -3.19 -8.02 -31.56
N THR A 3 -4.22 -8.10 -30.73
CA THR A 3 -5.16 -7.01 -30.47
C THR A 3 -4.92 -6.46 -29.07
N ALA A 4 -4.39 -5.24 -28.98
CA ALA A 4 -4.38 -4.49 -27.72
C ALA A 4 -5.79 -3.96 -27.43
N SER A 5 -6.24 -4.07 -26.18
CA SER A 5 -7.55 -3.56 -25.74
C SER A 5 -7.52 -2.04 -25.51
N SER A 6 -8.65 -1.40 -25.80
CA SER A 6 -8.82 0.05 -25.66
C SER A 6 -9.51 0.42 -24.35
N PHE A 7 -9.00 1.44 -23.67
CA PHE A 7 -9.80 2.28 -22.76
C PHE A 7 -9.56 3.76 -23.10
N GLN A 8 -10.63 4.54 -23.12
CA GLN A 8 -10.61 6.00 -23.23
C GLN A 8 -11.52 6.60 -22.17
N ARG A 9 -11.07 7.67 -21.52
CA ARG A 9 -11.93 8.79 -21.12
C ARG A 9 -11.21 10.10 -21.37
N GLN A 10 -11.93 11.08 -21.89
CA GLN A 10 -11.51 12.48 -21.87
C GLN A 10 -12.17 13.16 -20.66
N THR A 11 -11.44 14.04 -19.99
CA THR A 11 -12.06 15.15 -19.26
C THR A 11 -11.26 16.42 -19.53
N GLY A 12 -11.97 17.50 -19.90
CA GLY A 12 -11.40 18.84 -20.06
C GLY A 12 -11.53 19.61 -18.75
N TYR A 13 -10.54 20.44 -18.43
CA TYR A 13 -10.34 20.94 -17.07
C TYR A 13 -10.42 22.46 -17.05
N GLY A 14 -11.46 23.03 -16.43
CA GLY A 14 -11.77 24.47 -16.51
C GLY A 14 -11.86 25.02 -17.95
N ALA A 15 -12.07 24.14 -18.93
CA ALA A 15 -11.45 24.20 -20.26
C ALA A 15 -9.91 24.35 -20.26
N ASN A 16 -9.33 25.32 -19.52
CA ASN A 16 -7.88 25.54 -19.39
C ASN A 16 -7.38 25.82 -17.93
N ALA A 17 -7.94 25.19 -16.90
CA ALA A 17 -7.42 25.16 -15.53
C ALA A 17 -7.32 23.70 -15.03
N PRO A 18 -6.11 23.14 -14.82
CA PRO A 18 -5.84 21.68 -14.76
C PRO A 18 -6.66 20.90 -13.72
N GLN A 19 -6.97 19.64 -14.04
CA GLN A 19 -8.12 18.80 -13.45
C GLN A 19 -7.25 18.07 -12.33
N PRO A 20 -7.47 18.30 -11.00
CA PRO A 20 -6.92 17.42 -9.96
C PRO A 20 -7.68 16.09 -10.05
N PRO A 21 -7.01 14.97 -10.41
CA PRO A 21 -7.65 13.80 -11.00
C PRO A 21 -8.76 13.19 -10.13
N VAL A 22 -9.74 12.57 -10.77
CA VAL A 22 -10.64 11.62 -10.10
C VAL A 22 -9.77 10.41 -9.71
N VAL A 23 -9.53 10.23 -8.41
CA VAL A 23 -8.53 9.28 -7.91
C VAL A 23 -9.17 7.93 -7.59
N ASP A 24 -9.41 7.07 -8.58
CA ASP A 24 -9.92 5.72 -8.29
C ASP A 24 -8.84 4.88 -7.55
N ILE A 25 -7.58 4.94 -8.01
CA ILE A 25 -6.38 4.49 -7.27
C ILE A 25 -5.11 5.05 -7.94
N GLY A 26 -4.08 5.39 -7.18
CA GLY A 26 -2.81 5.92 -7.70
C GLY A 26 -1.65 5.91 -6.68
N TRP A 27 -0.45 6.26 -7.16
CA TRP A 27 0.77 6.38 -6.35
C TRP A 27 1.39 7.77 -6.55
N GLU A 28 1.43 8.56 -5.49
CA GLU A 28 1.93 9.95 -5.53
C GLU A 28 3.31 10.08 -4.84
N PRO A 29 4.29 10.76 -5.45
CA PRO A 29 5.61 10.97 -4.84
C PRO A 29 5.55 11.72 -3.50
N SER A 30 6.21 11.15 -2.49
CA SER A 30 6.35 11.73 -1.16
C SER A 30 7.82 11.96 -0.82
N LYS A 31 8.10 13.09 -0.15
CA LYS A 31 9.43 13.45 0.33
C LYS A 31 9.40 13.98 1.76
N ASN A 32 10.34 13.52 2.58
CA ASN A 32 10.49 13.87 3.99
C ASN A 32 9.19 13.66 4.83
N GLY A 33 8.32 12.72 4.41
CA GLY A 33 7.03 12.46 5.05
C GLY A 33 5.90 13.41 4.60
N SER A 34 6.03 14.12 3.48
CA SER A 34 4.94 14.91 2.89
C SER A 34 3.74 14.01 2.56
N VAL A 35 2.55 14.38 3.04
CA VAL A 35 1.30 13.64 2.79
C VAL A 35 0.62 14.27 1.58
N PRO A 36 0.42 13.53 0.46
CA PRO A 36 -0.41 14.01 -0.65
C PRO A 36 -1.89 14.04 -0.26
N GLU A 37 -2.71 14.73 -1.06
CA GLU A 37 -4.16 14.65 -0.93
C GLU A 37 -4.65 13.23 -1.26
N HIS A 38 -5.81 12.82 -0.73
CA HIS A 38 -6.36 11.46 -0.89
C HIS A 38 -5.46 10.29 -0.42
N ALA A 39 -4.42 10.55 0.40
CA ALA A 39 -3.53 9.52 0.92
C ALA A 39 -4.26 8.48 1.78
N VAL A 40 -4.19 7.20 1.38
CA VAL A 40 -4.95 6.09 2.00
C VAL A 40 -4.42 5.78 3.40
N LEU A 41 -5.32 5.80 4.39
CA LEU A 41 -4.99 5.54 5.79
C LEU A 41 -4.85 4.04 6.06
N GLY A 42 -3.61 3.59 6.30
CA GLY A 42 -3.31 2.20 6.64
C GLY A 42 -3.46 1.87 8.12
N GLY A 43 -3.23 2.86 9.00
CA GLY A 43 -3.29 2.70 10.44
C GLY A 43 -2.87 3.95 11.22
N GLN A 44 -2.40 3.76 12.45
CA GLN A 44 -1.96 4.87 13.31
C GLN A 44 -1.04 4.41 14.46
N GLU A 45 -0.25 5.35 14.97
CA GLU A 45 0.49 5.22 16.22
C GLU A 45 -0.44 5.28 17.45
N LYS A 46 0.12 4.93 18.62
CA LYS A 46 -0.57 4.99 19.93
C LYS A 46 -1.06 6.38 20.32
N ASP A 47 -0.38 7.43 19.84
CA ASP A 47 -0.72 8.84 20.08
C ASP A 47 -1.60 9.46 18.97
N GLY A 48 -2.12 8.64 18.05
CA GLY A 48 -3.03 9.09 17.00
C GLY A 48 -2.34 9.66 15.75
N ARG A 49 -1.00 9.71 15.69
CA ARG A 49 -0.29 10.05 14.45
C ARG A 49 -0.60 9.02 13.37
N LYS A 50 -1.08 9.49 12.22
CA LYS A 50 -1.53 8.65 11.10
C LYS A 50 -0.36 7.87 10.46
N LEU A 51 -0.65 6.64 10.03
CA LEU A 51 0.21 5.83 9.18
C LEU A 51 -0.49 5.59 7.85
N PHE A 52 0.05 6.15 6.77
CA PHE A 52 -0.47 6.03 5.41
C PHE A 52 0.16 4.84 4.69
N ILE A 53 -0.52 4.33 3.68
CA ILE A 53 0.01 3.29 2.80
C ILE A 53 1.06 3.89 1.86
N SER A 54 2.18 3.20 1.68
CA SER A 54 3.31 3.67 0.88
C SER A 54 4.06 2.51 0.24
N ARG A 55 4.94 2.82 -0.73
CA ARG A 55 5.92 1.89 -1.28
C ARG A 55 7.26 2.58 -1.54
N VAL A 56 8.33 1.79 -1.57
CA VAL A 56 9.67 2.29 -1.93
C VAL A 56 10.41 1.25 -2.77
N PHE A 57 11.11 1.70 -3.81
CA PHE A 57 12.08 0.86 -4.50
C PHE A 57 13.34 0.70 -3.65
N TYR A 58 13.66 -0.53 -3.25
CA TYR A 58 14.81 -0.85 -2.40
C TYR A 58 15.39 -2.22 -2.77
N ASN A 59 16.73 -2.31 -2.82
CA ASN A 59 17.48 -3.53 -3.13
C ASN A 59 16.98 -4.36 -4.35
N GLY A 60 16.42 -3.68 -5.37
CA GLY A 60 15.93 -4.30 -6.61
C GLY A 60 14.43 -4.59 -6.67
N GLY A 61 13.68 -4.40 -5.59
CA GLY A 61 12.22 -4.60 -5.55
C GLY A 61 11.45 -3.34 -5.15
N GLU A 62 10.17 -3.29 -5.49
CA GLU A 62 9.22 -2.29 -4.96
C GLU A 62 8.53 -2.90 -3.73
N HIS A 63 8.75 -2.35 -2.54
CA HIS A 63 8.20 -2.89 -1.30
C HIS A 63 7.15 -1.96 -0.68
N PRO A 64 5.90 -2.41 -0.47
CA PRO A 64 4.92 -1.65 0.29
C PRO A 64 5.21 -1.65 1.80
N GLY A 65 4.76 -0.60 2.47
CA GLY A 65 5.01 -0.30 3.88
C GLY A 65 4.23 0.93 4.35
N LYS A 66 4.70 1.58 5.42
CA LYS A 66 3.99 2.68 6.10
C LYS A 66 4.70 4.03 5.94
N MET A 67 3.95 5.10 5.73
CA MET A 67 4.44 6.48 5.74
C MET A 67 3.86 7.25 6.93
N GLY A 68 4.66 8.10 7.55
CA GLY A 68 4.19 9.06 8.54
C GLY A 68 5.05 10.30 8.56
N GLN A 69 4.45 11.48 8.75
CA GLN A 69 5.16 12.76 8.89
C GLN A 69 6.23 12.70 9.99
N HIS A 70 5.94 11.99 11.08
CA HIS A 70 6.85 11.77 12.20
C HIS A 70 7.95 10.74 11.96
N LEU A 71 7.84 9.93 10.90
CA LEU A 71 8.88 9.02 10.46
C LEU A 71 9.88 9.71 9.50
N GLY A 72 9.56 10.92 9.03
CA GLY A 72 10.37 11.66 8.06
C GLY A 72 10.42 11.02 6.67
N GLY A 73 9.48 10.12 6.36
CA GLY A 73 9.47 9.32 5.13
C GLY A 73 8.64 8.06 5.24
N CYS A 74 8.98 7.07 4.42
CA CYS A 74 8.33 5.77 4.36
C CYS A 74 9.23 4.69 4.97
N SER A 75 8.63 3.76 5.73
CA SER A 75 9.32 2.66 6.40
C SER A 75 8.81 1.31 5.88
N ILE A 76 9.75 0.44 5.50
CA ILE A 76 9.49 -0.92 4.99
C ILE A 76 10.14 -1.98 5.88
N GLY A 77 9.60 -3.19 5.84
CA GLY A 77 10.28 -4.39 6.33
C GLY A 77 11.22 -4.93 5.25
N TYR A 78 12.50 -5.09 5.58
CA TYR A 78 13.47 -5.76 4.71
C TYR A 78 14.57 -6.49 5.49
N ALA A 79 14.78 -7.77 5.18
CA ALA A 79 15.84 -8.62 5.73
C ALA A 79 15.93 -8.60 7.28
N GLY A 80 14.78 -8.63 7.95
CA GLY A 80 14.67 -8.64 9.42
C GLY A 80 14.66 -7.26 10.08
N LYS A 81 14.78 -6.18 9.29
CA LYS A 81 14.93 -4.80 9.78
C LYS A 81 13.85 -3.87 9.26
N GLU A 82 13.58 -2.82 10.04
CA GLU A 82 12.87 -1.65 9.55
C GLU A 82 13.84 -0.71 8.83
N VAL A 83 13.52 -0.35 7.58
CA VAL A 83 14.32 0.58 6.76
C VAL A 83 13.45 1.79 6.42
N THR A 84 13.85 2.97 6.89
CA THR A 84 13.16 4.24 6.64
C THR A 84 13.88 5.05 5.56
N LEU A 85 13.14 5.49 4.54
CA LEU A 85 13.64 6.18 3.35
C LEU A 85 12.85 7.48 3.15
N SER A 86 13.57 8.58 2.91
CA SER A 86 12.97 9.92 2.87
C SER A 86 12.29 10.28 1.54
N ASN A 87 12.55 9.56 0.46
CA ASN A 87 11.82 9.65 -0.80
C ASN A 87 11.09 8.33 -1.06
N CYS A 88 9.83 8.38 -1.44
CA CYS A 88 8.97 7.22 -1.65
C CYS A 88 7.71 7.59 -2.45
N GLU A 89 6.79 6.65 -2.64
CA GLU A 89 5.44 6.93 -3.12
C GLU A 89 4.40 6.56 -2.05
N VAL A 90 3.28 7.27 -2.04
CA VAL A 90 2.15 7.08 -1.12
C VAL A 90 0.92 6.70 -1.94
N LEU A 91 0.16 5.71 -1.46
CA LEU A 91 -1.07 5.29 -2.14
C LEU A 91 -2.13 6.38 -1.96
N VAL A 92 -2.74 6.82 -3.05
CA VAL A 92 -3.86 7.75 -3.07
C VAL A 92 -5.08 7.09 -3.71
N ALA A 93 -6.28 7.32 -3.16
CA ALA A 93 -7.54 6.80 -3.68
C ALA A 93 -8.76 7.52 -3.08
N ASP A 94 -9.90 7.44 -3.76
CA ASP A 94 -11.22 7.48 -3.15
C ASP A 94 -11.43 6.16 -2.39
N ASP A 95 -11.47 6.24 -1.06
CA ASP A 95 -11.51 5.07 -0.19
C ASP A 95 -12.90 4.39 -0.16
N GLN A 96 -13.91 4.95 -0.83
CA GLN A 96 -15.24 4.35 -0.97
C GLN A 96 -15.26 2.99 -1.67
N HIS A 97 -14.29 2.70 -2.54
CA HIS A 97 -14.16 1.41 -3.24
C HIS A 97 -13.09 0.49 -2.64
N LEU A 98 -12.51 0.86 -1.49
CA LEU A 98 -11.42 0.12 -0.85
C LEU A 98 -11.89 -0.64 0.40
N GLU A 99 -11.74 -1.97 0.40
CA GLU A 99 -12.04 -2.82 1.55
C GLU A 99 -10.79 -3.48 2.13
N TRP A 100 -10.73 -3.51 3.47
CA TRP A 100 -9.72 -4.24 4.23
C TRP A 100 -10.19 -5.67 4.54
N VAL A 101 -9.94 -6.59 3.61
CA VAL A 101 -10.44 -7.96 3.66
C VAL A 101 -9.60 -8.82 4.61
N ALA A 102 -10.24 -9.49 5.57
CA ALA A 102 -9.56 -10.27 6.60
C ALA A 102 -9.05 -11.64 6.08
N VAL A 103 -7.73 -11.82 6.09
CA VAL A 103 -7.03 -13.08 5.75
C VAL A 103 -6.70 -13.85 7.02
N ARG A 104 -6.83 -15.18 6.97
CA ARG A 104 -6.57 -16.11 8.08
C ARG A 104 -5.67 -17.25 7.66
N ASN A 105 -4.75 -17.67 8.53
CA ASN A 105 -3.75 -18.71 8.26
C ASN A 105 -2.94 -18.50 6.96
N ALA A 106 -2.82 -17.25 6.50
CA ALA A 106 -2.26 -16.85 5.21
C ALA A 106 -2.96 -17.41 3.96
N ASN A 107 -4.26 -17.75 4.05
CA ASN A 107 -5.04 -18.16 2.88
C ASN A 107 -5.47 -16.95 2.03
N THR A 108 -4.73 -16.68 0.95
CA THR A 108 -4.94 -15.61 -0.03
C THR A 108 -5.92 -15.98 -1.16
N GLN A 109 -6.78 -16.98 -0.95
CA GLN A 109 -7.84 -17.33 -1.90
C GLN A 109 -9.07 -16.42 -1.68
N PHE A 110 -9.15 -15.36 -2.49
CA PHE A 110 -10.29 -14.43 -2.50
C PHE A 110 -11.38 -14.89 -3.50
N SER A 111 -12.60 -14.39 -3.31
CA SER A 111 -13.67 -14.49 -4.30
C SER A 111 -13.56 -13.37 -5.34
N ASP A 112 -14.15 -13.58 -6.52
CA ASP A 112 -14.12 -12.64 -7.67
C ASP A 112 -14.66 -11.22 -7.38
N ALA A 113 -15.29 -10.99 -6.22
CA ALA A 113 -15.73 -9.67 -5.77
C ALA A 113 -14.58 -8.75 -5.31
N TYR A 114 -13.42 -9.32 -4.97
CA TYR A 114 -12.29 -8.61 -4.38
C TYR A 114 -11.02 -8.73 -5.24
N ALA A 115 -10.43 -7.59 -5.61
CA ALA A 115 -9.14 -7.54 -6.27
C ALA A 115 -8.05 -7.00 -5.32
N PRO A 116 -7.15 -7.84 -4.78
CA PRO A 116 -6.02 -7.39 -3.96
C PRO A 116 -5.14 -6.38 -4.68
N ILE A 117 -4.79 -5.29 -3.99
CA ILE A 117 -3.99 -4.21 -4.57
C ILE A 117 -2.51 -4.56 -4.47
N ILE A 118 -1.87 -4.66 -5.63
CA ILE A 118 -0.43 -4.85 -5.79
C ILE A 118 0.28 -3.57 -5.32
N GLY A 119 1.02 -3.68 -4.21
CA GLY A 119 1.87 -2.63 -3.66
C GLY A 119 3.29 -2.60 -4.25
N GLY A 120 3.68 -3.65 -4.96
CA GLY A 120 4.97 -3.74 -5.65
C GLY A 120 5.35 -5.18 -6.01
N ARG A 121 6.64 -5.42 -6.23
CA ARG A 121 7.21 -6.74 -6.56
C ARG A 121 8.57 -6.94 -5.90
N GLU A 122 8.87 -8.17 -5.48
CA GLU A 122 10.24 -8.57 -5.13
C GLU A 122 11.16 -8.57 -6.37
N PRO A 123 12.50 -8.57 -6.22
CA PRO A 123 13.45 -8.52 -7.34
C PRO A 123 13.34 -9.68 -8.36
N ASP A 124 12.68 -10.78 -8.00
CA ASP A 124 12.39 -11.92 -8.89
C ASP A 124 11.01 -11.84 -9.58
N GLY A 125 10.32 -10.69 -9.45
CA GLY A 125 9.05 -10.39 -10.10
C GLY A 125 7.80 -10.85 -9.35
N LYS A 126 7.94 -11.60 -8.24
CA LYS A 126 6.82 -12.03 -7.40
C LYS A 126 6.09 -10.84 -6.79
N GLU A 127 4.77 -10.93 -6.77
CA GLU A 127 3.90 -9.83 -6.33
C GLU A 127 3.93 -9.64 -4.82
N LEU A 128 3.86 -8.37 -4.43
CA LEU A 128 3.67 -7.92 -3.07
C LEU A 128 2.39 -7.11 -2.99
N TYR A 129 1.41 -7.59 -2.24
CA TYR A 129 0.16 -6.91 -1.98
C TYR A 129 0.25 -6.03 -0.74
N ILE A 130 -0.64 -5.05 -0.64
CA ILE A 130 -0.74 -4.16 0.50
C ILE A 130 -1.54 -4.85 1.60
N GLY A 131 -0.97 -4.93 2.82
CA GLY A 131 -1.68 -5.46 3.98
C GLY A 131 -1.43 -4.67 5.25
N ARG A 132 -2.16 -5.00 6.31
CA ARG A 132 -1.95 -4.49 7.66
C ARG A 132 -2.13 -5.59 8.72
N PHE A 133 -1.30 -5.55 9.75
CA PHE A 133 -1.40 -6.42 10.92
C PHE A 133 -1.90 -5.62 12.14
N ARG A 134 -2.66 -6.28 13.03
CA ARG A 134 -3.13 -5.64 14.27
C ARG A 134 -2.21 -5.97 15.45
N ARG A 135 -1.26 -5.08 15.74
CA ARG A 135 -0.31 -5.20 16.86
C ARG A 135 -0.74 -4.31 18.02
N ASP A 136 -0.88 -4.89 19.21
CA ASP A 136 -1.20 -4.18 20.45
C ASP A 136 -2.46 -3.27 20.33
N GLY A 137 -3.42 -3.71 19.51
CA GLY A 137 -4.66 -3.00 19.19
C GLY A 137 -4.59 -2.03 18.00
N LEU A 138 -3.38 -1.63 17.58
CA LEU A 138 -3.09 -0.69 16.49
C LEU A 138 -2.91 -1.41 15.14
N TRP A 139 -3.23 -0.72 14.05
CA TRP A 139 -3.00 -1.21 12.69
C TRP A 139 -1.63 -0.76 12.17
N VAL A 140 -0.82 -1.72 11.69
CA VAL A 140 0.53 -1.48 11.15
C VAL A 140 0.59 -2.01 9.70
N PRO A 141 0.75 -1.13 8.69
CA PRO A 141 0.89 -1.54 7.29
C PRO A 141 2.17 -2.35 7.02
N GLY A 142 2.13 -3.17 5.96
CA GLY A 142 3.23 -4.01 5.51
C GLY A 142 2.98 -4.66 4.14
N LYS A 143 3.88 -5.56 3.75
CA LYS A 143 3.85 -6.32 2.49
C LYS A 143 3.31 -7.73 2.69
N VAL A 144 2.39 -8.16 1.83
CA VAL A 144 1.81 -9.52 1.79
C VAL A 144 2.29 -10.22 0.53
N GLY A 145 2.57 -11.52 0.61
CA GLY A 145 2.81 -12.32 -0.59
C GLY A 145 2.78 -13.81 -0.27
N ASP A 146 2.28 -14.64 -1.19
CA ASP A 146 2.14 -16.09 -0.99
C ASP A 146 3.50 -16.74 -0.67
N HIS A 147 4.56 -16.23 -1.32
CA HIS A 147 5.94 -16.65 -1.12
C HIS A 147 6.54 -16.21 0.24
N LEU A 148 5.91 -15.26 0.95
CA LEU A 148 6.22 -14.89 2.33
C LEU A 148 5.44 -15.75 3.35
N GLY A 149 4.41 -16.47 2.91
CA GLY A 149 3.53 -17.26 3.78
C GLY A 149 2.71 -16.44 4.78
N GLY A 150 2.42 -15.17 4.46
CA GLY A 150 1.67 -14.24 5.28
C GLY A 150 1.97 -12.76 4.99
N ILE A 151 1.76 -11.91 5.98
CA ILE A 151 2.22 -10.51 5.99
C ILE A 151 3.61 -10.39 6.62
N SER A 152 4.44 -9.49 6.07
CA SER A 152 5.60 -8.91 6.73
C SER A 152 5.36 -7.42 6.99
N TYR A 153 5.61 -6.95 8.22
CA TYR A 153 5.39 -5.56 8.63
C TYR A 153 6.55 -5.05 9.51
N SER A 154 6.82 -3.74 9.48
CA SER A 154 7.92 -3.12 10.23
C SER A 154 7.41 -2.40 11.50
N PHE A 155 8.12 -2.57 12.61
CA PHE A 155 7.79 -1.91 13.88
C PHE A 155 9.01 -1.78 14.80
N GLY A 156 9.26 -0.58 15.34
CA GLY A 156 10.27 -0.37 16.37
C GLY A 156 11.71 -0.74 15.97
N GLY A 157 12.07 -0.65 14.68
CA GLY A 157 13.39 -0.99 14.17
C GLY A 157 13.51 -2.39 13.54
N SER A 158 12.48 -3.24 13.64
CA SER A 158 12.53 -4.64 13.18
C SER A 158 11.39 -5.01 12.23
N GLU A 159 11.63 -6.01 11.39
CA GLU A 159 10.62 -6.67 10.56
C GLU A 159 9.99 -7.86 11.33
N TYR A 160 8.68 -8.05 11.18
CA TYR A 160 7.90 -9.10 11.84
C TYR A 160 6.92 -9.75 10.86
N HIS A 161 6.60 -11.03 11.09
CA HIS A 161 5.66 -11.79 10.26
C HIS A 161 4.39 -12.20 11.01
N ALA A 162 3.27 -12.31 10.30
CA ALA A 162 2.01 -12.86 10.81
C ALA A 162 1.19 -13.58 9.73
N LYS A 163 0.29 -14.48 10.14
CA LYS A 163 -0.59 -15.26 9.24
C LYS A 163 -2.06 -14.82 9.24
N ASP A 164 -2.47 -14.10 10.29
CA ASP A 164 -3.78 -13.47 10.38
C ASP A 164 -3.59 -11.96 10.22
N PHE A 165 -4.20 -11.36 9.21
CA PHE A 165 -3.99 -9.96 8.81
C PHE A 165 -5.18 -9.46 7.98
N GLU A 166 -5.16 -8.20 7.56
CA GLU A 166 -6.07 -7.67 6.54
C GLU A 166 -5.27 -7.28 5.30
N ILE A 167 -5.81 -7.59 4.11
CA ILE A 167 -5.27 -7.16 2.81
C ILE A 167 -6.12 -5.99 2.29
N LEU A 168 -5.53 -5.08 1.54
CA LEU A 168 -6.26 -4.00 0.89
C LEU A 168 -6.73 -4.46 -0.50
N CYS A 169 -8.04 -4.50 -0.70
CA CYS A 169 -8.68 -4.87 -1.96
C CYS A 169 -9.47 -3.69 -2.55
N TYR A 170 -9.53 -3.63 -3.87
CA TYR A 170 -10.60 -2.91 -4.56
C TYR A 170 -11.86 -3.80 -4.58
N HIS A 171 -13.00 -3.27 -4.14
CA HIS A 171 -14.30 -3.94 -4.22
C HIS A 171 -14.99 -3.57 -5.54
N GLN A 172 -15.41 -4.56 -6.33
CA GLN A 172 -15.78 -4.33 -7.73
C GLN A 172 -17.24 -3.88 -7.97
N TRP A 173 -18.08 -3.82 -6.93
CA TRP A 173 -19.55 -3.66 -7.05
C TRP A 173 -20.18 -2.81 -5.94
#